data_AF-A0A165T8Y8-F1
#
_entry.id   AF-A0A165T8Y8-F1
#
_cell.length_a   1.000
_cell.length_b   1.000
_cell.length_c   1.000
_cell.angle_alpha   90.00
_cell.angle_beta   90.00
_cell.angle_gamma   90.00
#
_symmetry.space_group_name_H-M   'P 1'
#
loop_
_entity.id
_entity.type
_entity.pdbx_description
1 polymer ?
#
loop_
_entity_poly.entity_id
_entity_poly.type
_entity_poly.pdbx_seq_one_letter_code
_entity_poly.pdbx_strand_id
1 'polypeptide(L)'
;MSNWIDQLKALHARLDTLGCGDYTQKDSDREILKDILRQACDVVRDASAQSAAEMGEIVAKAQDVINKGVNIAYGEGNMFDFMPSFAHENDVALVKDRMGTGLGQGTLNVFMSFFGKAIERAQASGSRPTVPAALRGTGPWSPDLQAHAKSTRLARFRPDVRTSVTDTTPLAQVIYQARCEIADDRISVPSRALISPGQSCLAIIGAGGWKNRDPMLHCYLLDDPEHIQKDKCFSPGFAELAYTMAMDEDRKLVFIADTDRVKSYSWDVDPDLRFGIRGGQLPPVHTLDSDTCSGWISVLPNGRIVRAGCGEAFVWNIDALEQHGPDKKLIGAGEYDAEDSWRENEDGTMVEYSTGSTHHAAVAFADPTFHPAVWHRHAPTGNMLCGTSGRRDENYACASIDLEHGGQIVARYLGHGGDVEDISTSEGDANAFATAGSDGYARLFDVRQPLPVMTFDHGCLSEYCSSVVLAHPDALFSAGMNTEQIKMWDIRAKETVYELATGNNAVASMAWDPKRSALYAATECEYMDRLGFNHDYRRARIPRWADEFARDSEEDEDASEYYEDEDEEERCWPQRAHHGEDYFGYAFDAGEHRIYRYAFKEDPDPKQLPPYGQASMHDSGW
;
A
#
# COMPACT_ATOMS: atom_id res chain seq x y z
N MET A 1 -8.07 -35.76 -26.39
CA MET A 1 -6.94 -34.95 -25.90
C MET A 1 -7.42 -33.52 -25.92
N SER A 2 -7.63 -32.92 -24.75
CA SER A 2 -7.99 -31.52 -24.65
C SER A 2 -6.80 -30.69 -25.12
N ASN A 3 -6.97 -29.90 -26.19
CA ASN A 3 -5.91 -29.00 -26.65
C ASN A 3 -6.11 -27.63 -25.99
N TRP A 4 -5.60 -27.48 -24.76
CA TRP A 4 -5.70 -26.24 -23.97
C TRP A 4 -5.14 -25.03 -24.73
N ILE A 5 -4.05 -25.23 -25.48
CA ILE A 5 -3.44 -24.18 -26.31
C ILE A 5 -4.41 -23.69 -27.39
N ASP A 6 -5.13 -24.59 -28.05
CA ASP A 6 -6.12 -24.19 -29.06
C ASP A 6 -7.33 -23.48 -28.45
N GLN A 7 -7.73 -23.84 -27.22
CA GLN A 7 -8.76 -23.11 -26.48
C GLN A 7 -8.31 -21.67 -26.20
N LEU A 8 -7.08 -21.47 -25.71
CA LEU A 8 -6.51 -20.13 -25.46
C LEU A 8 -6.38 -19.31 -26.75
N LYS A 9 -5.97 -19.92 -27.87
CA LYS A 9 -5.96 -19.23 -29.18
C LYS A 9 -7.35 -18.79 -29.61
N ALA A 10 -8.38 -19.61 -29.39
CA ALA A 10 -9.75 -19.25 -29.70
C ALA A 10 -10.24 -18.09 -28.82
N LEU A 11 -9.88 -18.06 -27.54
CA LEU A 11 -10.16 -16.93 -26.64
C LEU A 11 -9.45 -15.66 -27.11
N HIS A 12 -8.17 -15.75 -27.47
CA HIS A 12 -7.41 -14.63 -28.01
C HIS A 12 -8.05 -14.05 -29.28
N ALA A 13 -8.50 -14.91 -30.20
CA ALA A 13 -9.18 -14.49 -31.43
C ALA A 13 -10.55 -13.84 -31.17
N ARG A 14 -11.26 -14.25 -30.10
CA ARG A 14 -12.50 -13.57 -29.67
C ARG A 14 -12.24 -12.15 -29.20
N LEU A 15 -11.10 -11.89 -28.55
CA LEU A 15 -10.70 -10.53 -28.15
C LEU A 15 -10.50 -9.61 -29.37
N ASP A 16 -10.03 -10.12 -30.51
CA ASP A 16 -9.90 -9.33 -31.75
C ASP A 16 -11.25 -8.81 -32.30
N THR A 17 -12.36 -9.41 -31.87
CA THR A 17 -13.70 -9.02 -32.31
C THR A 17 -14.41 -8.05 -31.36
N LEU A 18 -13.84 -7.82 -30.16
CA LEU A 18 -14.37 -6.87 -29.18
C LEU A 18 -13.96 -5.44 -29.53
N GLY A 19 -14.86 -4.47 -29.35
CA GLY A 19 -14.55 -3.04 -29.54
C GLY A 19 -14.75 -2.48 -30.95
N CYS A 20 -15.29 -3.25 -31.90
CA CYS A 20 -15.70 -2.75 -33.23
C CYS A 20 -17.14 -2.15 -33.27
N GLY A 21 -17.81 -2.00 -32.11
CA GLY A 21 -19.25 -1.72 -32.02
C GLY A 21 -19.64 -0.31 -31.58
N ASP A 22 -20.86 0.11 -31.96
CA ASP A 22 -21.53 1.37 -31.57
C ASP A 22 -21.79 1.44 -30.05
N TYR A 23 -21.99 2.63 -29.49
CA TYR A 23 -22.15 2.89 -28.04
C TYR A 23 -23.24 2.06 -27.33
N THR A 24 -24.12 1.41 -28.09
CA THR A 24 -25.24 0.59 -27.60
C THR A 24 -24.84 -0.84 -27.18
N GLN A 25 -23.63 -1.31 -27.50
CA GLN A 25 -23.16 -2.68 -27.17
C GLN A 25 -22.25 -2.77 -25.93
N LYS A 26 -21.92 -1.64 -25.29
CA LYS A 26 -20.91 -1.56 -24.22
C LYS A 26 -21.11 -2.54 -23.06
N ASP A 27 -22.35 -2.72 -22.58
CA ASP A 27 -22.62 -3.63 -21.46
C ASP A 27 -22.50 -5.10 -21.84
N SER A 28 -22.86 -5.46 -23.08
CA SER A 28 -22.64 -6.80 -23.62
C SER A 28 -21.15 -7.09 -23.76
N ASP A 29 -20.39 -6.14 -24.29
CA ASP A 29 -18.95 -6.29 -24.50
C ASP A 29 -18.19 -6.44 -23.17
N ARG A 30 -18.59 -5.70 -22.14
CA ARG A 30 -18.07 -5.83 -20.76
C ARG A 30 -18.24 -7.24 -20.21
N GLU A 31 -19.42 -7.83 -20.34
CA GLU A 31 -19.67 -9.19 -19.86
C GLU A 31 -18.96 -10.25 -20.71
N ILE A 32 -18.88 -10.06 -22.03
CA ILE A 32 -18.12 -10.94 -22.92
C ILE A 32 -16.63 -10.90 -22.56
N LEU A 33 -16.06 -9.73 -22.31
CA LEU A 33 -14.66 -9.57 -21.92
C LEU A 33 -14.37 -10.31 -20.60
N LYS A 34 -15.19 -10.06 -19.56
CA LYS A 34 -15.09 -10.77 -18.27
C LYS A 34 -15.17 -12.28 -18.43
N ASP A 35 -16.10 -12.76 -19.27
CA ASP A 35 -16.27 -14.19 -19.56
C ASP A 35 -15.04 -14.80 -20.25
N ILE A 36 -14.42 -14.08 -21.20
CA ILE A 36 -13.18 -14.53 -21.86
C ILE A 36 -12.04 -14.66 -20.84
N LEU A 37 -11.87 -13.66 -19.97
CA LEU A 37 -10.80 -13.67 -18.96
C LEU A 37 -11.00 -14.80 -17.94
N ARG A 38 -12.24 -15.02 -17.50
CA ARG A 38 -12.59 -16.16 -16.64
C ARG A 38 -12.28 -17.48 -17.32
N GLN A 39 -12.68 -17.65 -18.59
CA GLN A 39 -12.39 -18.87 -19.36
C GLN A 39 -10.89 -19.11 -19.51
N ALA A 40 -10.07 -18.08 -19.70
CA ALA A 40 -8.62 -18.24 -19.74
C ALA A 40 -8.07 -18.81 -18.41
N CYS A 41 -8.61 -18.35 -17.27
CA CYS A 41 -8.27 -18.90 -15.96
C CYS A 41 -8.78 -20.34 -15.79
N ASP A 42 -9.99 -20.65 -16.24
CA ASP A 42 -10.56 -22.01 -16.18
C ASP A 42 -9.72 -23.01 -16.97
N VAL A 43 -9.24 -22.63 -18.16
CA VAL A 43 -8.31 -23.47 -18.94
C VAL A 43 -7.04 -23.80 -18.17
N VAL A 44 -6.47 -22.81 -17.47
CA VAL A 44 -5.28 -23.00 -16.62
C VAL A 44 -5.59 -23.92 -15.43
N ARG A 45 -6.74 -23.76 -14.76
CA ARG A 45 -7.16 -24.66 -13.67
C ARG A 45 -7.34 -26.09 -14.17
N ASP A 46 -8.02 -26.29 -15.29
CA ASP A 46 -8.26 -27.60 -15.89
C ASP A 46 -6.95 -28.30 -16.31
N ALA A 47 -6.00 -27.55 -16.87
CA ALA A 47 -4.68 -28.06 -17.22
C ALA A 47 -3.87 -28.45 -15.98
N SER A 48 -3.90 -27.63 -14.93
CA SER A 48 -3.25 -27.90 -13.64
C SER A 48 -3.82 -29.15 -12.98
N ALA A 49 -5.15 -29.27 -12.90
CA ALA A 49 -5.85 -30.41 -12.32
C ALA A 49 -5.54 -31.73 -13.05
N GLN A 50 -5.24 -31.67 -14.35
CA GLN A 50 -4.83 -32.82 -15.15
C GLN A 50 -3.31 -33.04 -15.21
N SER A 51 -2.53 -32.24 -14.48
CA SER A 51 -1.05 -32.30 -14.46
C SER A 51 -0.46 -32.23 -15.87
N ALA A 52 -0.94 -31.27 -16.68
CA ALA A 52 -0.47 -31.06 -18.04
C ALA A 52 1.06 -30.90 -18.08
N ALA A 53 1.73 -31.64 -18.97
CA ALA A 53 3.20 -31.62 -19.08
C ALA A 53 3.76 -30.26 -19.52
N GLU A 54 2.97 -29.48 -20.27
CA GLU A 54 3.36 -28.19 -20.88
C GLU A 54 2.80 -27.00 -20.10
N MET A 55 2.70 -27.12 -18.76
CA MET A 55 2.05 -26.10 -17.92
C MET A 55 2.64 -24.70 -18.10
N GLY A 56 3.96 -24.58 -18.27
CA GLY A 56 4.62 -23.29 -18.49
C GLY A 56 4.15 -22.58 -19.77
N GLU A 57 3.97 -23.32 -20.87
CA GLU A 57 3.49 -22.75 -22.14
C GLU A 57 2.00 -22.37 -22.05
N ILE A 58 1.19 -23.22 -21.41
CA ILE A 58 -0.24 -22.96 -21.21
C ILE A 58 -0.44 -21.67 -20.40
N VAL A 59 0.30 -21.51 -19.30
CA VAL A 59 0.23 -20.31 -18.45
C VAL A 59 0.71 -19.07 -19.19
N ALA A 60 1.81 -19.16 -19.96
CA ALA A 60 2.28 -18.04 -20.77
C ALA A 60 1.24 -17.59 -21.81
N LYS A 61 0.60 -18.53 -22.53
CA LYS A 61 -0.47 -18.18 -23.47
C LYS A 61 -1.72 -17.62 -22.79
N ALA A 62 -2.05 -18.10 -21.60
CA ALA A 62 -3.15 -17.54 -20.82
C ALA A 62 -2.85 -16.11 -20.37
N GLN A 63 -1.60 -15.83 -20.00
CA GLN A 63 -1.12 -14.47 -19.70
C GLN A 63 -1.32 -13.55 -20.91
N ASP A 64 -0.94 -13.97 -22.12
CA ASP A 64 -1.14 -13.16 -23.34
C ASP A 64 -2.62 -12.79 -23.56
N VAL A 65 -3.52 -13.75 -23.35
CA VAL A 65 -4.98 -13.53 -23.45
C VAL A 65 -5.44 -12.54 -22.39
N ILE A 66 -4.98 -12.70 -21.14
CA ILE A 66 -5.36 -11.83 -20.03
C ILE A 66 -4.87 -10.41 -20.26
N ASN A 67 -3.58 -10.24 -20.58
CA ASN A 67 -2.97 -8.93 -20.83
C ASN A 67 -3.71 -8.16 -21.92
N LYS A 68 -3.96 -8.83 -23.05
CA LYS A 68 -4.74 -8.24 -24.14
C LYS A 68 -6.14 -7.83 -23.70
N GLY A 69 -6.82 -8.68 -22.94
CA GLY A 69 -8.16 -8.36 -22.45
C GLY A 69 -8.18 -7.18 -21.48
N VAL A 70 -7.20 -7.09 -20.57
CA VAL A 70 -7.05 -5.96 -19.65
C VAL A 70 -6.68 -4.67 -20.41
N ASN A 71 -5.83 -4.74 -21.43
CA ASN A 71 -5.55 -3.60 -22.31
C ASN A 71 -6.81 -3.10 -23.05
N ILE A 72 -7.67 -4.01 -23.50
CA ILE A 72 -8.97 -3.63 -24.10
C ILE A 72 -9.89 -2.96 -23.06
N ALA A 73 -9.86 -3.43 -21.80
CA ALA A 73 -10.67 -2.89 -20.72
C ALA A 73 -10.38 -1.40 -20.46
N TYR A 74 -9.09 -1.03 -20.42
CA TYR A 74 -8.62 0.34 -20.13
C TYR A 74 -8.28 1.17 -21.38
N GLY A 75 -8.39 0.60 -22.58
CA GLY A 75 -8.09 1.27 -23.84
C GLY A 75 -9.15 2.31 -24.24
N GLU A 76 -9.20 2.66 -25.54
CA GLU A 76 -10.03 3.76 -26.06
C GLU A 76 -11.53 3.68 -25.71
N GLY A 77 -12.06 2.47 -25.46
CA GLY A 77 -13.44 2.26 -25.07
C GLY A 77 -13.78 2.66 -23.62
N ASN A 78 -12.75 2.83 -22.77
CA ASN A 78 -12.79 2.92 -21.31
C ASN A 78 -13.90 2.03 -20.73
N MET A 79 -13.80 0.72 -20.98
CA MET A 79 -14.85 -0.23 -20.61
C MET A 79 -14.99 -0.30 -19.10
N PHE A 80 -13.89 -0.21 -18.35
CA PHE A 80 -13.87 -0.27 -16.90
C PHE A 80 -12.93 0.78 -16.33
N ASP A 81 -13.34 1.45 -15.26
CA ASP A 81 -12.41 2.26 -14.44
C ASP A 81 -11.58 1.35 -13.51
N PHE A 82 -12.19 0.23 -13.07
CA PHE A 82 -11.54 -0.85 -12.32
C PHE A 82 -12.02 -2.19 -12.86
N MET A 83 -11.09 -3.07 -13.24
CA MET A 83 -11.42 -4.38 -13.78
C MET A 83 -12.00 -5.30 -12.69
N PRO A 84 -13.22 -5.85 -12.84
CA PRO A 84 -13.75 -6.83 -11.89
C PRO A 84 -12.89 -8.08 -11.80
N SER A 85 -12.82 -8.67 -10.60
CA SER A 85 -12.09 -9.93 -10.44
C SER A 85 -12.66 -11.04 -11.34
N PHE A 86 -11.77 -11.77 -12.00
CA PHE A 86 -12.10 -12.85 -12.93
C PHE A 86 -11.32 -14.15 -12.63
N ALA A 87 -10.34 -14.09 -11.73
CA ALA A 87 -9.38 -15.16 -11.48
C ALA A 87 -9.68 -16.02 -10.25
N HIS A 88 -10.85 -15.85 -9.63
CA HIS A 88 -11.34 -16.72 -8.56
C HIS A 88 -12.13 -17.91 -9.14
N GLU A 89 -12.03 -19.09 -8.50
CA GLU A 89 -12.69 -20.31 -8.98
C GLU A 89 -14.21 -20.23 -8.89
N ASN A 90 -14.72 -19.69 -7.78
CA ASN A 90 -16.14 -19.50 -7.48
C ASN A 90 -16.30 -18.23 -6.63
N ASP A 91 -17.54 -17.76 -6.44
CA ASP A 91 -17.82 -16.60 -5.57
C ASP A 91 -17.31 -16.77 -4.13
N VAL A 92 -17.09 -18.01 -3.68
CA VAL A 92 -16.54 -18.34 -2.34
C VAL A 92 -15.04 -18.02 -2.22
N ALA A 93 -14.31 -17.95 -3.33
CA ALA A 93 -12.89 -17.56 -3.35
C ALA A 93 -12.70 -16.04 -3.50
N LEU A 94 -13.79 -15.30 -3.75
CA LEU A 94 -13.83 -13.83 -3.74
C LEU A 94 -14.43 -13.34 -2.42
N VAL A 95 -13.58 -12.92 -1.50
CA VAL A 95 -14.00 -12.38 -0.21
C VAL A 95 -14.38 -10.92 -0.39
N LYS A 96 -15.67 -10.62 -0.20
CA LYS A 96 -16.21 -9.26 -0.30
C LYS A 96 -16.46 -8.68 1.08
N ASP A 97 -16.23 -7.39 1.22
CA ASP A 97 -16.65 -6.67 2.42
C ASP A 97 -18.18 -6.54 2.44
N ARG A 98 -18.81 -7.17 3.43
CA ARG A 98 -20.28 -7.20 3.58
C ARG A 98 -20.87 -5.85 3.96
N MET A 99 -20.07 -4.94 4.53
CA MET A 99 -20.52 -3.60 4.86
C MET A 99 -20.74 -2.77 3.59
N GLY A 100 -20.06 -3.13 2.49
CA GLY A 100 -19.92 -2.27 1.32
C GLY A 100 -19.10 -1.02 1.64
N THR A 101 -18.52 -0.38 0.62
CA THR A 101 -17.83 0.91 0.82
C THR A 101 -18.80 2.10 0.79
N GLY A 102 -20.07 1.89 0.43
CA GLY A 102 -21.03 2.98 0.21
C GLY A 102 -20.47 4.06 -0.74
N LEU A 103 -21.16 5.18 -0.86
CA LEU A 103 -20.45 6.41 -1.19
C LEU A 103 -19.84 6.92 0.10
N GLY A 104 -18.54 7.21 0.11
CA GLY A 104 -17.88 7.87 1.24
C GLY A 104 -18.66 9.10 1.68
N GLN A 105 -18.65 9.42 2.96
CA GLN A 105 -19.51 10.44 3.56
C GLN A 105 -19.34 11.80 2.89
N GLY A 106 -18.12 12.18 2.53
CA GLY A 106 -17.82 13.35 1.71
C GLY A 106 -18.57 13.35 0.37
N THR A 107 -18.48 12.26 -0.39
CA THR A 107 -19.18 12.11 -1.68
C THR A 107 -20.71 12.09 -1.52
N LEU A 108 -21.21 11.45 -0.46
CA LEU A 108 -22.63 11.41 -0.13
C LEU A 108 -23.15 12.83 0.21
N ASN A 109 -22.38 13.61 0.96
CA ASN A 109 -22.72 15.00 1.28
C ASN A 109 -22.82 15.86 0.03
N VAL A 110 -21.87 15.72 -0.91
CA VAL A 110 -21.92 16.40 -2.21
C VAL A 110 -23.18 15.98 -2.98
N PHE A 111 -23.45 14.68 -3.10
CA PHE A 111 -24.66 14.18 -3.76
C PHE A 111 -25.94 14.75 -3.14
N MET A 112 -26.06 14.73 -1.81
CA MET A 112 -27.21 15.26 -1.10
C MET A 112 -27.34 16.78 -1.23
N SER A 113 -26.24 17.52 -1.38
CA SER A 113 -26.30 18.97 -1.62
C SER A 113 -26.99 19.31 -2.96
N PHE A 114 -26.79 18.50 -4.00
CA PHE A 114 -27.41 18.68 -5.32
C PHE A 114 -28.81 18.08 -5.41
N PHE A 115 -29.03 16.88 -4.84
CA PHE A 115 -30.24 16.09 -5.05
C PHE A 115 -31.16 15.97 -3.83
N GLY A 116 -30.69 16.34 -2.64
CA GLY A 116 -31.40 16.15 -1.36
C GLY A 116 -32.79 16.80 -1.35
N LYS A 117 -32.92 18.04 -1.83
CA LYS A 117 -34.21 18.74 -1.92
C LYS A 117 -35.21 18.04 -2.85
N ALA A 118 -34.74 17.38 -3.90
CA ALA A 118 -35.59 16.63 -4.82
C ALA A 118 -36.04 15.30 -4.18
N ILE A 119 -35.14 14.63 -3.45
CA ILE A 119 -35.43 13.41 -2.69
C ILE A 119 -36.45 13.70 -1.57
N GLU A 120 -36.24 14.76 -0.79
CA GLU A 120 -37.15 15.21 0.27
C GLU A 120 -38.54 15.54 -0.28
N ARG A 121 -38.63 16.26 -1.40
CA ARG A 121 -39.90 16.56 -2.08
C ARG A 121 -40.60 15.29 -2.56
N ALA A 122 -39.86 14.33 -3.11
CA ALA A 122 -40.41 13.06 -3.54
C ALA A 122 -40.96 12.27 -2.34
N GLN A 123 -40.22 12.20 -1.23
CA GLN A 123 -40.67 11.54 0.01
C GLN A 123 -41.91 12.22 0.63
N ALA A 124 -41.95 13.56 0.65
CA ALA A 124 -43.09 14.32 1.16
C ALA A 124 -44.37 14.17 0.32
N SER A 125 -44.23 13.84 -0.97
CA SER A 125 -45.36 13.61 -1.89
C SER A 125 -45.99 12.21 -1.79
N GLY A 126 -45.56 11.37 -0.84
CA GLY A 126 -46.12 10.04 -0.61
C GLY A 126 -45.60 8.95 -1.56
N SER A 127 -44.84 9.32 -2.60
CA SER A 127 -43.96 8.37 -3.29
C SER A 127 -42.78 8.07 -2.37
N ARG A 128 -42.56 6.80 -2.00
CA ARG A 128 -41.30 6.39 -1.36
C ARG A 128 -40.28 6.10 -2.46
N PRO A 129 -39.39 7.03 -2.86
CA PRO A 129 -38.20 6.62 -3.57
C PRO A 129 -37.42 5.73 -2.61
N THR A 130 -37.26 4.45 -2.97
CA THR A 130 -36.28 3.58 -2.34
C THR A 130 -34.92 4.22 -2.55
N VAL A 131 -34.33 4.80 -1.50
CA VAL A 131 -32.93 5.23 -1.54
C VAL A 131 -32.10 3.98 -1.88
N PRO A 132 -31.38 3.97 -3.02
CA PRO A 132 -30.50 2.87 -3.41
C PRO A 132 -29.62 2.46 -2.23
N ALA A 133 -29.34 1.16 -2.07
CA ALA A 133 -28.51 0.68 -0.98
C ALA A 133 -27.12 1.36 -0.95
N ALA A 134 -26.56 1.69 -2.12
CA ALA A 134 -25.32 2.45 -2.28
C ALA A 134 -25.35 3.88 -1.71
N LEU A 135 -26.54 4.45 -1.50
CA LEU A 135 -26.77 5.77 -0.89
C LEU A 135 -27.14 5.68 0.59
N ARG A 136 -27.18 4.48 1.18
CA ARG A 136 -27.30 4.31 2.62
C ARG A 136 -25.89 4.32 3.19
N GLY A 137 -25.51 5.41 3.86
CA GLY A 137 -24.28 5.43 4.64
C GLY A 137 -24.27 4.30 5.66
N THR A 138 -23.08 3.82 6.01
CA THR A 138 -22.89 2.94 7.16
C THR A 138 -23.34 3.69 8.41
N GLY A 139 -24.14 3.06 9.28
CA GLY A 139 -24.58 3.70 10.52
C GLY A 139 -23.42 4.10 11.46
N PRO A 140 -23.68 4.83 12.54
CA PRO A 140 -22.64 5.22 13.49
C PRO A 140 -21.93 4.01 14.09
N TRP A 141 -20.71 4.22 14.57
CA TRP A 141 -19.96 3.21 15.31
C TRP A 141 -20.77 2.71 16.52
N SER A 142 -20.66 1.41 16.81
CA SER A 142 -21.33 0.78 17.95
C SER A 142 -20.32 0.03 18.82
N PRO A 143 -20.27 0.30 20.13
CA PRO A 143 -19.42 -0.46 21.06
C PRO A 143 -19.86 -1.92 21.19
N ASP A 144 -21.13 -2.25 20.92
CA ASP A 144 -21.67 -3.61 21.02
C ASP A 144 -21.08 -4.58 19.99
N LEU A 145 -20.49 -4.03 18.92
CA LEU A 145 -19.83 -4.82 17.87
C LEU A 145 -18.36 -5.11 18.18
N GLN A 146 -17.79 -4.51 19.23
CA GLN A 146 -16.39 -4.74 19.59
C GLN A 146 -16.17 -6.20 19.99
N ALA A 147 -15.14 -6.82 19.42
CA ALA A 147 -14.83 -8.23 19.70
C ALA A 147 -14.33 -8.46 21.14
N HIS A 148 -13.81 -7.42 21.79
CA HIS A 148 -13.32 -7.48 23.16
C HIS A 148 -13.43 -6.12 23.86
N ALA A 149 -13.52 -6.10 25.19
CA ALA A 149 -13.58 -4.86 25.99
C ALA A 149 -12.29 -3.99 25.90
N LYS A 150 -11.21 -4.56 25.36
CA LYS A 150 -9.90 -3.90 25.14
C LYS A 150 -9.59 -3.69 23.66
N SER A 151 -10.57 -3.91 22.79
CA SER A 151 -10.45 -3.57 21.38
C SER A 151 -10.32 -2.05 21.23
N THR A 152 -9.48 -1.61 20.30
CA THR A 152 -9.31 -0.17 20.06
C THR A 152 -10.58 0.47 19.52
N ARG A 153 -10.86 1.71 19.95
CA ARG A 153 -11.96 2.52 19.40
C ARG A 153 -11.72 2.92 17.94
N LEU A 154 -10.49 2.79 17.45
CA LEU A 154 -10.15 3.01 16.03
C LEU A 154 -10.42 1.79 15.14
N ALA A 155 -10.96 0.71 15.70
CA ALA A 155 -11.41 -0.44 14.95
C ALA A 155 -12.93 -0.43 14.78
N ARG A 156 -13.38 -0.70 13.55
CA ARG A 156 -14.79 -0.89 13.22
C ARG A 156 -15.05 -2.33 12.78
N PHE A 157 -15.69 -3.09 13.65
CA PHE A 157 -16.00 -4.49 13.42
C PHE A 157 -17.20 -4.70 12.51
N ARG A 158 -17.15 -5.77 11.73
CA ARG A 158 -18.27 -6.20 10.89
C ARG A 158 -19.27 -7.02 11.70
N PRO A 159 -20.57 -6.73 11.60
CA PRO A 159 -21.60 -7.52 12.29
C PRO A 159 -21.64 -8.95 11.73
N ASP A 160 -22.02 -9.90 12.57
CA ASP A 160 -22.23 -11.31 12.21
C ASP A 160 -21.01 -12.06 11.64
N VAL A 161 -19.79 -11.56 11.88
CA VAL A 161 -18.56 -12.24 11.48
C VAL A 161 -18.12 -13.23 12.55
N ARG A 162 -17.99 -14.50 12.15
CA ARG A 162 -17.39 -15.56 12.96
C ARG A 162 -15.95 -15.75 12.54
N THR A 163 -15.02 -15.43 13.43
CA THR A 163 -13.59 -15.58 13.17
C THR A 163 -13.18 -17.05 13.29
N SER A 164 -12.11 -17.41 12.60
CA SER A 164 -11.51 -18.75 12.59
C SER A 164 -10.54 -18.99 13.75
N VAL A 165 -10.30 -17.96 14.58
CA VAL A 165 -9.34 -18.01 15.66
C VAL A 165 -9.79 -18.96 16.76
N THR A 166 -8.81 -19.64 17.36
CA THR A 166 -9.00 -20.49 18.54
C THR A 166 -8.04 -20.08 19.64
N ASP A 167 -8.28 -20.53 20.87
CA ASP A 167 -7.40 -20.29 22.02
C ASP A 167 -5.99 -20.89 21.83
N THR A 168 -5.77 -21.68 20.78
CA THR A 168 -4.45 -22.25 20.44
C THR A 168 -3.54 -21.26 19.69
N THR A 169 -4.07 -20.12 19.24
CA THR A 169 -3.34 -19.09 18.47
C THR A 169 -3.51 -17.72 19.11
N PRO A 170 -2.82 -17.43 20.23
CA PRO A 170 -3.04 -16.21 21.03
C PRO A 170 -2.69 -14.91 20.27
N LEU A 171 -1.63 -14.92 19.45
CA LEU A 171 -1.28 -13.77 18.61
C LEU A 171 -2.40 -13.43 17.60
N ALA A 172 -2.91 -14.46 16.90
CA ALA A 172 -4.04 -14.27 16.01
C ALA A 172 -5.26 -13.74 16.78
N GLN A 173 -5.53 -14.22 18.00
CA GLN A 173 -6.63 -13.71 18.81
C GLN A 173 -6.52 -12.23 19.12
N VAL A 174 -5.34 -11.77 19.48
CA VAL A 174 -5.08 -10.37 19.77
C VAL A 174 -5.26 -9.50 18.52
N ILE A 175 -4.75 -9.95 17.37
CA ILE A 175 -4.93 -9.27 16.08
C ILE A 175 -6.42 -9.19 15.74
N TYR A 176 -7.13 -10.33 15.78
CA TYR A 176 -8.54 -10.41 15.40
C TYR A 176 -9.48 -9.65 16.31
N GLN A 177 -9.08 -9.45 17.56
CA GLN A 177 -9.81 -8.61 18.51
C GLN A 177 -9.39 -7.14 18.43
N ALA A 178 -8.52 -6.73 17.49
CA ALA A 178 -7.98 -5.38 17.37
C ALA A 178 -7.49 -4.82 18.72
N ARG A 179 -6.84 -5.65 19.53
CA ARG A 179 -6.31 -5.28 20.83
C ARG A 179 -4.96 -4.61 20.63
N CYS A 180 -4.95 -3.32 20.34
CA CYS A 180 -3.73 -2.57 20.11
C CYS A 180 -3.68 -1.21 20.79
N GLU A 181 -2.46 -0.82 21.16
CA GLU A 181 -2.08 0.55 21.47
C GLU A 181 -1.60 1.21 20.17
N ILE A 182 -1.96 2.48 19.99
CA ILE A 182 -1.66 3.21 18.77
C ILE A 182 -0.75 4.38 19.12
N ALA A 183 0.41 4.41 18.47
CA ALA A 183 1.32 5.53 18.51
C ALA A 183 1.46 6.09 17.09
N ASP A 184 1.81 7.37 16.98
CA ASP A 184 2.04 8.03 15.70
C ASP A 184 3.28 8.94 15.75
N ASP A 185 3.73 9.35 14.57
CA ASP A 185 4.73 10.40 14.39
C ASP A 185 4.50 11.11 13.05
N ARG A 186 4.99 12.34 12.93
CA ARG A 186 4.91 13.14 11.70
C ARG A 186 5.98 12.69 10.71
N ILE A 187 5.59 12.51 9.46
CA ILE A 187 6.50 12.17 8.37
C ILE A 187 6.38 13.14 7.20
N SER A 188 7.32 13.06 6.26
CA SER A 188 7.19 13.69 4.94
C SER A 188 6.21 12.89 4.08
N VAL A 189 5.85 13.37 2.88
CA VAL A 189 4.96 12.63 1.95
C VAL A 189 5.55 11.23 1.72
N PRO A 190 4.92 10.15 2.21
CA PRO A 190 5.53 8.83 2.13
C PRO A 190 5.39 8.25 0.72
N SER A 191 6.47 7.65 0.21
CA SER A 191 6.39 6.80 -0.99
C SER A 191 6.53 5.31 -0.66
N ARG A 192 7.39 4.96 0.30
CA ARG A 192 7.55 3.56 0.73
C ARG A 192 8.05 3.46 2.17
N ALA A 193 7.58 2.44 2.89
CA ALA A 193 8.09 2.05 4.20
C ALA A 193 8.60 0.60 4.15
N LEU A 194 9.75 0.33 4.77
CA LEU A 194 10.26 -1.04 4.97
C LEU A 194 10.77 -1.23 6.38
N ILE A 195 10.56 -2.42 6.91
CA ILE A 195 11.23 -2.90 8.11
C ILE A 195 12.40 -3.80 7.73
N SER A 196 13.51 -3.62 8.45
CA SER A 196 14.69 -4.45 8.32
C SER A 196 14.40 -5.93 8.67
N PRO A 197 15.08 -6.91 8.04
CA PRO A 197 14.84 -8.33 8.28
C PRO A 197 15.03 -8.81 9.73
N GLY A 198 15.81 -8.10 10.56
CA GLY A 198 15.97 -8.37 11.99
C GLY A 198 15.09 -7.50 12.90
N GLN A 199 14.19 -6.69 12.30
CA GLN A 199 13.25 -5.81 13.00
C GLN A 199 13.95 -4.81 13.95
N SER A 200 15.16 -4.36 13.59
CA SER A 200 15.93 -3.38 14.38
C SER A 200 15.72 -1.94 13.91
N CYS A 201 15.43 -1.75 12.62
CA CYS A 201 15.16 -0.45 12.00
C CYS A 201 13.92 -0.47 11.10
N LEU A 202 13.14 0.60 11.14
CA LEU A 202 12.09 0.96 10.17
C LEU A 202 12.57 2.16 9.36
N ALA A 203 12.48 2.11 8.04
CA ALA A 203 12.84 3.21 7.16
C ALA A 203 11.65 3.63 6.29
N ILE A 204 11.49 4.94 6.08
CA ILE A 204 10.46 5.52 5.22
C ILE A 204 11.15 6.51 4.29
N ILE A 205 10.97 6.32 2.98
CA ILE A 205 11.36 7.31 1.98
C ILE A 205 10.15 8.12 1.58
N GLY A 206 10.41 9.36 1.19
CA GLY A 206 9.36 10.28 0.83
C GLY A 206 9.87 11.56 0.19
N ALA A 207 8.95 12.50 0.03
CA ALA A 207 9.21 13.81 -0.52
C ALA A 207 8.86 14.89 0.53
N GLY A 208 9.73 15.88 0.67
CA GLY A 208 9.56 16.99 1.59
C GLY A 208 10.30 18.24 1.12
N GLY A 209 10.64 19.12 2.06
CA GLY A 209 11.23 20.41 1.72
C GLY A 209 10.28 21.33 0.95
N TRP A 210 10.81 22.35 0.28
CA TRP A 210 9.98 23.30 -0.45
C TRP A 210 9.26 22.63 -1.62
N LYS A 211 7.92 22.67 -1.62
CA LYS A 211 7.05 22.07 -2.64
C LYS A 211 7.22 20.55 -2.81
N ASN A 212 7.63 19.85 -1.76
CA ASN A 212 7.87 18.40 -1.77
C ASN A 212 8.86 17.96 -2.88
N ARG A 213 9.94 18.73 -3.07
CA ARG A 213 10.99 18.45 -4.08
C ARG A 213 12.22 17.78 -3.52
N ASP A 214 12.39 17.79 -2.20
CA ASP A 214 13.54 17.18 -1.57
C ASP A 214 13.26 15.72 -1.25
N PRO A 215 14.16 14.79 -1.62
CA PRO A 215 14.08 13.43 -1.12
C PRO A 215 14.24 13.47 0.38
N MET A 216 13.47 12.65 1.08
CA MET A 216 13.50 12.53 2.53
C MET A 216 13.67 11.06 2.91
N LEU A 217 14.53 10.79 3.89
CA LEU A 217 14.66 9.49 4.53
C LEU A 217 14.39 9.67 6.02
N HIS A 218 13.34 9.02 6.52
CA HIS A 218 13.09 8.83 7.94
C HIS A 218 13.58 7.44 8.35
N CYS A 219 14.26 7.34 9.48
CA CYS A 219 14.66 6.07 10.07
C CYS A 219 14.36 6.03 11.56
N TYR A 220 13.73 4.95 12.01
CA TYR A 220 13.37 4.69 13.39
C TYR A 220 14.11 3.46 13.89
N LEU A 221 14.82 3.59 15.01
CA LEU A 221 15.50 2.47 15.66
C LEU A 221 14.51 1.77 16.60
N LEU A 222 14.00 0.61 16.18
CA LEU A 222 12.86 -0.04 16.84
C LEU A 222 13.24 -0.69 18.18
N ASP A 223 14.52 -1.00 18.39
CA ASP A 223 15.04 -1.50 19.67
C ASP A 223 15.14 -0.39 20.74
N ASP A 224 14.99 0.88 20.36
CA ASP A 224 14.83 1.99 21.31
C ASP A 224 13.44 1.89 22.00
N PRO A 225 13.36 2.08 23.35
CA PRO A 225 12.09 2.10 24.07
C PRO A 225 11.06 3.13 23.56
N GLU A 226 11.53 4.23 22.97
CA GLU A 226 10.68 5.27 22.39
C GLU A 226 10.09 4.87 21.03
N HIS A 227 10.57 3.77 20.43
CA HIS A 227 10.09 3.20 19.17
C HIS A 227 9.99 4.22 18.02
N ILE A 228 8.78 4.64 17.65
CA ILE A 228 8.54 5.60 16.56
C ILE A 228 8.46 7.05 17.03
N GLN A 229 8.69 7.34 18.31
CA GLN A 229 8.67 8.72 18.81
C GLN A 229 9.98 9.47 18.53
N LYS A 230 10.98 8.79 17.95
CA LYS A 230 12.30 9.33 17.70
C LYS A 230 12.80 8.87 16.35
N ASP A 231 12.80 9.81 15.41
CA ASP A 231 13.26 9.58 14.06
C ASP A 231 14.64 10.20 13.79
N LYS A 232 15.29 9.68 12.75
CA LYS A 232 16.42 10.28 12.06
C LYS A 232 15.92 10.68 10.67
N CYS A 233 15.57 11.95 10.50
CA CYS A 233 15.07 12.49 9.24
C CYS A 233 16.05 13.47 8.59
N PHE A 234 16.37 13.23 7.32
CA PHE A 234 17.28 14.07 6.55
C PHE A 234 17.08 13.88 5.03
N SER A 235 17.61 14.82 4.24
CA SER A 235 17.64 14.70 2.78
C SER A 235 18.88 13.94 2.31
N PRO A 236 18.75 12.81 1.59
CA PRO A 236 19.86 11.94 1.22
C PRO A 236 20.78 12.44 0.09
N GLY A 237 20.80 13.72 -0.26
CA GLY A 237 21.78 14.21 -1.25
C GLY A 237 21.58 13.67 -2.66
N PHE A 238 20.38 13.22 -3.02
CA PHE A 238 20.03 12.86 -4.39
C PHE A 238 19.62 14.07 -5.22
N ALA A 239 19.71 13.95 -6.55
CA ALA A 239 19.21 14.99 -7.46
C ALA A 239 17.70 14.85 -7.68
N GLU A 240 17.15 13.65 -7.52
CA GLU A 240 15.72 13.35 -7.65
C GLU A 240 15.15 12.69 -6.38
N LEU A 241 13.84 12.43 -6.39
CA LEU A 241 13.16 11.72 -5.32
C LEU A 241 13.52 10.24 -5.35
N ALA A 242 13.84 9.68 -4.18
CA ALA A 242 14.00 8.25 -4.04
C ALA A 242 12.62 7.55 -4.05
N TYR A 243 12.51 6.44 -4.77
CA TYR A 243 11.25 5.69 -4.91
C TYR A 243 11.39 4.20 -4.58
N THR A 244 12.61 3.70 -4.36
CA THR A 244 12.85 2.32 -3.94
C THR A 244 13.93 2.25 -2.87
N MET A 245 13.87 1.21 -2.06
CA MET A 245 14.79 1.00 -0.95
C MET A 245 14.98 -0.49 -0.64
N ALA A 246 16.08 -0.83 0.02
CA ALA A 246 16.36 -2.14 0.57
C ALA A 246 17.21 -2.02 1.85
N MET A 247 17.13 -3.00 2.74
CA MET A 247 17.81 -2.95 4.04
C MET A 247 18.66 -4.21 4.24
N ASP A 248 19.90 -4.02 4.68
CA ASP A 248 20.83 -5.08 5.08
C ASP A 248 20.97 -5.06 6.61
N GLU A 249 20.37 -6.06 7.27
CA GLU A 249 20.41 -6.19 8.73
C GLU A 249 21.83 -6.43 9.25
N ASP A 250 22.59 -7.30 8.58
CA ASP A 250 23.89 -7.76 9.07
C ASP A 250 24.91 -6.61 9.14
N ARG A 251 24.83 -5.70 8.16
CA ARG A 251 25.69 -4.51 8.07
C ARG A 251 25.03 -3.25 8.60
N LYS A 252 23.75 -3.34 8.99
CA LYS A 252 22.91 -2.22 9.42
C LYS A 252 22.90 -1.07 8.42
N LEU A 253 22.65 -1.38 7.14
CA LEU A 253 22.68 -0.43 6.03
C LEU A 253 21.31 -0.31 5.36
N VAL A 254 20.82 0.92 5.23
CA VAL A 254 19.65 1.23 4.39
C VAL A 254 20.16 1.72 3.05
N PHE A 255 19.75 1.05 1.99
CA PHE A 255 19.97 1.46 0.61
C PHE A 255 18.71 2.12 0.10
N ILE A 256 18.85 3.26 -0.55
CA ILE A 256 17.78 4.00 -1.19
C ILE A 256 18.25 4.38 -2.59
N ALA A 257 17.34 4.55 -3.53
CA ALA A 257 17.71 4.86 -4.89
C ALA A 257 16.73 5.81 -5.57
N ASP A 258 17.29 6.76 -6.31
CA ASP A 258 16.61 7.58 -7.30
C ASP A 258 16.73 6.90 -8.68
N THR A 259 16.58 7.64 -9.78
CA THR A 259 16.68 7.10 -11.14
C THR A 259 18.11 6.65 -11.47
N ASP A 260 19.11 7.42 -11.06
CA ASP A 260 20.49 7.33 -11.55
C ASP A 260 21.42 6.59 -10.57
N ARG A 261 21.13 6.64 -9.27
CA ARG A 261 22.10 6.28 -8.23
C ARG A 261 21.44 5.54 -7.07
N VAL A 262 22.23 4.68 -6.44
CA VAL A 262 21.89 4.08 -5.15
C VAL A 262 22.81 4.67 -4.09
N LYS A 263 22.25 5.09 -2.95
CA LYS A 263 23.00 5.55 -1.79
C LYS A 263 22.70 4.68 -0.60
N SER A 264 23.67 4.54 0.30
CA SER A 264 23.45 3.83 1.56
C SER A 264 23.87 4.61 2.78
N TYR A 265 23.17 4.34 3.87
CA TYR A 265 23.39 4.98 5.16
C TYR A 265 23.40 3.91 6.25
N SER A 266 24.29 4.07 7.23
CA SER A 266 24.35 3.15 8.36
C SER A 266 23.42 3.58 9.48
N TRP A 267 22.58 2.67 9.95
CA TRP A 267 21.82 2.85 11.18
C TRP A 267 22.53 2.23 12.40
N ASP A 268 23.78 1.77 12.25
CA ASP A 268 24.65 1.38 13.38
C ASP A 268 25.18 2.60 14.11
N VAL A 269 24.26 3.36 14.69
CA VAL A 269 24.54 4.59 15.42
C VAL A 269 23.89 4.52 16.79
N ASP A 270 24.47 5.27 17.73
CA ASP A 270 23.81 5.51 19.01
C ASP A 270 22.50 6.29 18.73
N PRO A 271 21.34 5.83 19.24
CA PRO A 271 20.08 6.55 19.10
C PRO A 271 20.17 8.00 19.60
N ASP A 272 20.96 8.26 20.65
CA ASP A 272 21.12 9.57 21.29
C ASP A 272 22.17 10.45 20.64
N LEU A 273 23.05 9.89 19.78
CA LEU A 273 24.05 10.70 19.08
C LEU A 273 23.36 11.66 18.10
N ARG A 274 23.51 12.96 18.42
CA ARG A 274 23.23 14.08 17.52
C ARG A 274 24.54 14.48 16.84
N PHE A 275 24.72 14.15 15.56
CA PHE A 275 25.90 14.58 14.80
C PHE A 275 25.79 16.06 14.40
N GLY A 276 26.60 16.93 15.01
CA GLY A 276 26.74 18.34 14.63
C GLY A 276 25.50 19.21 14.89
N ILE A 277 25.47 20.41 14.29
CA ILE A 277 24.39 21.41 14.47
C ILE A 277 23.05 20.91 13.88
N ARG A 278 23.06 19.88 13.01
CA ARG A 278 21.89 19.24 12.36
C ARG A 278 21.73 17.77 12.81
N GLY A 279 21.49 17.56 14.10
CA GLY A 279 21.64 16.28 14.82
C GLY A 279 20.73 15.09 14.48
N GLY A 280 20.40 14.81 13.22
CA GLY A 280 19.46 13.74 12.82
C GLY A 280 19.88 12.86 11.63
N GLN A 281 21.06 13.05 11.05
CA GLN A 281 21.46 12.32 9.83
C GLN A 281 22.18 10.99 10.14
N LEU A 282 21.85 9.93 9.37
CA LEU A 282 22.62 8.69 9.35
C LEU A 282 23.93 8.85 8.55
N PRO A 283 25.05 8.26 8.98
CA PRO A 283 26.31 8.31 8.25
C PRO A 283 26.18 7.74 6.82
N PRO A 284 26.54 8.50 5.76
CA PRO A 284 26.58 7.96 4.40
C PRO A 284 27.75 6.97 4.26
N VAL A 285 27.50 5.84 3.61
CA VAL A 285 28.50 4.76 3.48
C VAL A 285 28.92 4.57 2.03
N HIS A 286 27.98 4.30 1.13
CA HIS A 286 28.26 4.03 -0.29
C HIS A 286 27.41 4.90 -1.21
N THR A 287 27.94 5.18 -2.41
CA THR A 287 27.19 5.66 -3.58
C THR A 287 27.50 4.71 -4.74
N LEU A 288 26.47 4.22 -5.43
CA LEU A 288 26.54 3.28 -6.55
C LEU A 288 26.00 3.95 -7.81
N ASP A 289 26.65 3.67 -8.93
CA ASP A 289 26.24 4.10 -10.25
C ASP A 289 25.21 3.11 -10.81
N SER A 290 23.98 3.56 -11.05
CA SER A 290 22.92 2.69 -11.58
C SER A 290 22.88 2.64 -13.10
N ASP A 291 23.62 3.52 -13.81
CA ASP A 291 23.61 3.66 -15.27
C ASP A 291 22.20 3.54 -15.87
N THR A 292 21.89 2.45 -16.58
CA THR A 292 20.58 2.23 -17.21
C THR A 292 19.54 1.54 -16.33
N CYS A 293 19.93 0.98 -15.19
CA CYS A 293 19.05 0.25 -14.30
C CYS A 293 18.34 1.22 -13.36
N SER A 294 17.08 1.56 -13.63
CA SER A 294 16.25 2.43 -12.79
C SER A 294 15.14 1.70 -12.02
N GLY A 295 15.18 0.38 -11.97
CA GLY A 295 14.17 -0.42 -11.28
C GLY A 295 14.40 -0.55 -9.78
N TRP A 296 13.73 -1.56 -9.21
CA TRP A 296 13.76 -1.84 -7.79
C TRP A 296 15.09 -2.40 -7.32
N ILE A 297 15.37 -2.23 -6.03
CA ILE A 297 16.57 -2.77 -5.38
C ILE A 297 16.23 -3.86 -4.36
N SER A 298 17.18 -4.76 -4.10
CA SER A 298 17.05 -5.80 -3.07
C SER A 298 18.41 -6.26 -2.57
N VAL A 299 18.47 -6.68 -1.30
CA VAL A 299 19.66 -7.30 -0.71
C VAL A 299 19.53 -8.81 -0.77
N LEU A 300 20.59 -9.48 -1.24
CA LEU A 300 20.71 -10.93 -1.33
C LEU A 300 21.53 -11.48 -0.14
N PRO A 301 21.32 -12.74 0.28
CA PRO A 301 21.87 -13.32 1.53
C PRO A 301 23.39 -13.38 1.67
N ASN A 302 24.15 -13.03 0.63
CA ASN A 302 25.60 -13.11 0.62
C ASN A 302 26.26 -11.72 0.56
N GLY A 303 25.57 -10.69 1.09
CA GLY A 303 26.06 -9.32 1.07
C GLY A 303 26.15 -8.77 -0.35
N ARG A 304 25.21 -9.14 -1.22
CA ARG A 304 25.08 -8.54 -2.55
C ARG A 304 23.86 -7.65 -2.56
N ILE A 305 23.97 -6.50 -3.19
CA ILE A 305 22.81 -5.70 -3.58
C ILE A 305 22.59 -5.89 -5.07
N VAL A 306 21.32 -6.00 -5.45
CA VAL A 306 20.89 -6.12 -6.83
C VAL A 306 19.90 -5.01 -7.15
N ARG A 307 19.98 -4.46 -8.36
CA ARG A 307 19.05 -3.46 -8.90
C ARG A 307 18.58 -3.89 -10.26
N ALA A 308 17.26 -3.97 -10.47
CA ALA A 308 16.70 -4.34 -11.75
C ALA A 308 16.71 -3.16 -12.72
N GLY A 309 16.83 -3.47 -14.01
CA GLY A 309 16.50 -2.62 -15.13
C GLY A 309 15.54 -3.34 -16.09
N CYS A 310 15.46 -2.86 -17.32
CA CYS A 310 14.74 -3.54 -18.39
C CYS A 310 15.64 -4.60 -19.03
N GLY A 311 15.28 -5.88 -18.89
CA GLY A 311 16.03 -6.99 -19.50
C GLY A 311 17.36 -7.34 -18.82
N GLU A 312 17.75 -6.64 -17.74
CA GLU A 312 18.96 -6.93 -16.98
C GLU A 312 18.87 -6.48 -15.51
N ALA A 313 19.80 -6.93 -14.68
CA ALA A 313 19.99 -6.43 -13.33
C ALA A 313 21.47 -6.28 -12.98
N PHE A 314 21.83 -5.18 -12.34
CA PHE A 314 23.18 -4.94 -11.83
C PHE A 314 23.36 -5.47 -10.43
N VAL A 315 24.55 -5.98 -10.15
CA VAL A 315 24.92 -6.62 -8.89
C VAL A 315 26.19 -6.00 -8.34
N TRP A 316 26.15 -5.62 -7.07
CA TRP A 316 27.32 -5.15 -6.32
C TRP A 316 27.56 -6.05 -5.11
N ASN A 317 28.83 -6.35 -4.84
CA ASN A 317 29.25 -7.01 -3.61
C ASN A 317 29.51 -5.94 -2.54
N ILE A 318 28.69 -5.91 -1.49
CA ILE A 318 28.66 -4.80 -0.53
C ILE A 318 30.01 -4.60 0.15
N ASP A 319 30.65 -5.69 0.60
CA ASP A 319 31.94 -5.62 1.31
C ASP A 319 33.12 -5.19 0.44
N ALA A 320 32.96 -5.17 -0.90
CA ALA A 320 33.99 -4.76 -1.84
C ALA A 320 33.84 -3.30 -2.29
N LEU A 321 32.76 -2.62 -1.90
CA LEU A 321 32.47 -1.26 -2.32
C LEU A 321 33.37 -0.23 -1.65
N GLU A 322 33.66 0.84 -2.38
CA GLU A 322 34.29 2.02 -1.80
C GLU A 322 33.34 2.69 -0.79
N GLN A 323 33.91 3.14 0.33
CA GLN A 323 33.17 3.85 1.36
C GLN A 323 33.59 5.32 1.42
N HIS A 324 32.62 6.20 1.68
CA HIS A 324 32.86 7.63 1.86
C HIS A 324 33.85 7.92 3.02
N GLY A 325 33.81 7.10 4.07
CA GLY A 325 34.62 7.29 5.28
C GLY A 325 34.24 8.57 6.07
N PRO A 326 34.99 8.90 7.14
CA PRO A 326 34.67 10.05 8.00
C PRO A 326 34.79 11.40 7.29
N ASP A 327 35.65 11.48 6.27
CA ASP A 327 35.90 12.71 5.50
C ASP A 327 34.90 12.91 4.33
N LYS A 328 33.91 12.02 4.19
CA LYS A 328 32.92 12.05 3.10
C LYS A 328 33.55 12.14 1.70
N LYS A 329 34.59 11.33 1.46
CA LYS A 329 35.29 11.23 0.17
C LYS A 329 34.29 10.94 -0.95
N LEU A 330 34.39 11.63 -2.09
CA LEU A 330 33.61 11.29 -3.27
C LEU A 330 33.99 9.89 -3.81
N ILE A 331 32.98 9.14 -4.25
CA ILE A 331 33.08 7.79 -4.80
C ILE A 331 32.85 7.84 -6.32
N GLY A 332 33.66 7.11 -7.09
CA GLY A 332 33.57 7.06 -8.55
C GLY A 332 34.60 7.94 -9.27
N ALA A 333 34.57 7.90 -10.60
CA ALA A 333 35.63 8.45 -11.45
C ALA A 333 35.45 9.94 -11.81
N GLY A 334 34.31 10.56 -11.46
CA GLY A 334 33.99 11.94 -11.83
C GLY A 334 32.98 12.63 -10.91
N GLU A 335 32.63 13.86 -11.28
CA GLU A 335 31.65 14.72 -10.62
C GLU A 335 30.29 14.56 -11.31
N TYR A 336 29.27 14.19 -10.53
CA TYR A 336 27.90 14.00 -11.02
C TYR A 336 27.32 15.32 -11.53
N ASP A 337 26.71 15.31 -12.71
CA ASP A 337 26.06 16.50 -13.27
C ASP A 337 24.67 16.68 -12.65
N ALA A 338 24.49 17.80 -11.95
CA ALA A 338 23.22 18.16 -11.32
C ALA A 338 22.54 19.36 -12.00
N GLU A 339 23.03 19.81 -13.17
CA GLU A 339 22.49 21.01 -13.86
C GLU A 339 21.02 20.85 -14.28
N ASP A 340 20.60 19.64 -14.67
CA ASP A 340 19.22 19.32 -15.05
C ASP A 340 18.34 18.89 -13.86
N SER A 341 18.82 19.05 -12.62
CA SER A 341 18.01 18.75 -11.43
C SER A 341 16.89 19.78 -11.24
N TRP A 342 15.68 19.29 -10.94
CA TRP A 342 14.55 20.12 -10.54
C TRP A 342 14.70 20.71 -9.12
N ARG A 343 15.79 20.38 -8.42
CA ARG A 343 16.12 20.89 -7.08
C ARG A 343 16.94 22.18 -7.19
N GLU A 344 16.58 23.15 -6.36
CA GLU A 344 17.36 24.38 -6.18
C GLU A 344 18.60 24.06 -5.34
N ASN A 345 19.69 23.63 -6.00
CA ASN A 345 20.98 23.36 -5.36
C ASN A 345 21.93 24.57 -5.48
N GLU A 346 21.42 25.78 -5.26
CA GLU A 346 22.16 27.04 -5.50
C GLU A 346 23.44 27.16 -4.66
N ASP A 347 23.49 26.53 -3.48
CA ASP A 347 24.66 26.53 -2.60
C ASP A 347 25.57 25.30 -2.76
N GLY A 348 25.20 24.33 -3.62
CA GLY A 348 25.96 23.12 -3.88
C GLY A 348 26.02 22.13 -2.72
N THR A 349 25.17 22.26 -1.69
CA THR A 349 25.23 21.41 -0.49
C THR A 349 24.12 20.37 -0.40
N MET A 350 23.11 20.47 -1.26
CA MET A 350 21.89 19.65 -1.21
C MET A 350 21.97 18.37 -2.04
N VAL A 351 22.89 18.33 -3.01
CA VAL A 351 23.17 17.17 -3.85
C VAL A 351 24.59 16.71 -3.60
N GLU A 352 24.75 15.41 -3.42
CA GLU A 352 26.05 14.76 -3.32
C GLU A 352 26.55 14.46 -4.74
N TYR A 353 27.84 14.72 -5.01
CA TYR A 353 28.39 14.75 -6.38
C TYR A 353 29.14 13.47 -6.80
N SER A 354 29.08 12.39 -6.02
CA SER A 354 29.65 11.10 -6.41
C SER A 354 28.89 10.53 -7.60
N THR A 355 29.66 10.12 -8.60
CA THR A 355 29.19 9.30 -9.72
C THR A 355 28.85 7.89 -9.26
N GLY A 356 29.56 7.38 -8.24
CA GLY A 356 29.28 6.10 -7.61
C GLY A 356 30.19 4.97 -8.10
N SER A 357 30.16 3.86 -7.35
CA SER A 357 30.87 2.64 -7.70
C SER A 357 30.15 1.89 -8.81
N THR A 358 30.89 1.47 -9.83
CA THR A 358 30.37 0.62 -10.91
C THR A 358 29.99 -0.76 -10.40
N HIS A 359 29.07 -1.41 -11.10
CA HIS A 359 28.61 -2.75 -10.76
C HIS A 359 29.72 -3.79 -10.93
N HIS A 360 29.69 -4.82 -10.10
CA HIS A 360 30.66 -5.92 -10.16
C HIS A 360 30.25 -6.99 -11.18
N ALA A 361 28.96 -7.12 -11.43
CA ALA A 361 28.38 -8.02 -12.41
C ALA A 361 27.03 -7.50 -12.91
N ALA A 362 26.62 -7.97 -14.09
CA ALA A 362 25.28 -7.77 -14.63
C ALA A 362 24.67 -9.14 -14.95
N VAL A 363 23.38 -9.30 -14.65
CA VAL A 363 22.58 -10.48 -14.97
C VAL A 363 21.64 -10.09 -16.10
N ALA A 364 21.94 -10.53 -17.33
CA ALA A 364 20.99 -10.41 -18.43
C ALA A 364 19.81 -11.36 -18.20
N PHE A 365 18.59 -10.84 -18.30
CA PHE A 365 17.38 -11.63 -18.20
C PHE A 365 17.16 -12.43 -19.49
N ALA A 366 16.61 -13.64 -19.35
CA ALA A 366 16.28 -14.49 -20.49
C ALA A 366 15.24 -13.83 -21.42
N ASP A 367 14.37 -12.99 -20.86
CA ASP A 367 13.49 -12.10 -21.60
C ASP A 367 14.04 -10.66 -21.55
N PRO A 368 14.56 -10.13 -22.67
CA PRO A 368 15.14 -8.78 -22.71
C PRO A 368 14.09 -7.67 -22.61
N THR A 369 12.80 -8.00 -22.68
CA THR A 369 11.70 -7.03 -22.56
C THR A 369 11.10 -6.99 -21.15
N PHE A 370 11.51 -7.91 -20.27
CA PHE A 370 10.98 -8.00 -18.92
C PHE A 370 11.48 -6.83 -18.06
N HIS A 371 10.54 -6.06 -17.51
CA HIS A 371 10.83 -4.89 -16.67
C HIS A 371 10.03 -4.99 -15.35
N PRO A 372 10.64 -5.50 -14.26
CA PRO A 372 9.94 -5.67 -12.99
C PRO A 372 9.56 -4.30 -12.40
N ALA A 373 8.27 -4.12 -12.13
CA ALA A 373 7.68 -2.90 -11.61
C ALA A 373 7.66 -2.81 -10.09
N VAL A 374 7.72 -3.96 -9.42
CA VAL A 374 7.95 -4.19 -8.00
C VAL A 374 8.66 -5.53 -7.89
N TRP A 375 9.52 -5.71 -6.88
CA TRP A 375 10.00 -7.05 -6.57
C TRP A 375 10.18 -7.29 -5.08
N HIS A 376 10.11 -8.56 -4.70
CA HIS A 376 10.30 -9.01 -3.34
C HIS A 376 11.02 -10.36 -3.35
N ARG A 377 12.04 -10.51 -2.51
CA ARG A 377 12.79 -11.77 -2.44
C ARG A 377 11.95 -12.82 -1.72
N HIS A 378 11.66 -13.92 -2.40
CA HIS A 378 11.07 -15.09 -1.75
C HIS A 378 12.15 -15.89 -1.03
N ALA A 379 12.32 -15.62 0.27
CA ALA A 379 13.42 -16.15 1.06
C ALA A 379 13.63 -17.67 0.97
N PRO A 380 12.57 -18.52 0.97
CA PRO A 380 12.73 -19.98 0.88
C PRO A 380 13.34 -20.47 -0.43
N THR A 381 12.98 -19.87 -1.57
CA THR A 381 13.47 -20.29 -2.89
C THR A 381 14.67 -19.48 -3.37
N GLY A 382 14.88 -18.27 -2.85
CA GLY A 382 15.88 -17.32 -3.33
C GLY A 382 15.44 -16.51 -4.55
N ASN A 383 14.45 -16.99 -5.30
CA ASN A 383 13.83 -16.27 -6.42
C ASN A 383 13.28 -14.90 -6.05
N MET A 384 13.21 -14.01 -7.04
CA MET A 384 12.51 -12.73 -6.91
C MET A 384 11.08 -12.89 -7.40
N LEU A 385 10.10 -12.54 -6.56
CA LEU A 385 8.72 -12.33 -6.99
C LEU A 385 8.65 -10.91 -7.56
N CYS A 386 8.09 -10.74 -8.75
CA CYS A 386 8.12 -9.49 -9.50
C CYS A 386 6.73 -9.18 -10.03
N GLY A 387 6.21 -7.99 -9.74
CA GLY A 387 5.05 -7.44 -10.43
C GLY A 387 5.45 -6.85 -11.77
N THR A 388 4.58 -6.94 -12.77
CA THR A 388 4.71 -6.22 -14.05
C THR A 388 3.88 -4.93 -14.02
N SER A 389 4.04 -4.05 -15.00
CA SER A 389 3.31 -2.78 -15.06
C SER A 389 2.72 -2.53 -16.44
N GLY A 390 1.40 -2.64 -16.54
CA GLY A 390 0.68 -2.45 -17.78
C GLY A 390 0.94 -1.09 -18.44
N ARG A 391 1.21 -0.04 -17.65
CA ARG A 391 1.61 1.27 -18.19
C ARG A 391 2.93 1.26 -18.95
N ARG A 392 3.86 0.37 -18.59
CA ARG A 392 5.22 0.29 -19.15
C ARG A 392 5.38 -0.85 -20.15
N ASP A 393 4.84 -2.02 -19.83
CA ASP A 393 5.09 -3.27 -20.55
C ASP A 393 3.81 -3.98 -21.03
N GLU A 394 2.63 -3.36 -20.88
CA GLU A 394 1.33 -3.92 -21.24
C GLU A 394 1.03 -5.28 -20.59
N ASN A 395 1.67 -5.56 -19.44
CA ASN A 395 1.61 -6.84 -18.76
C ASN A 395 1.02 -6.70 -17.35
N TYR A 396 0.09 -7.59 -16.99
CA TYR A 396 -0.67 -7.57 -15.74
C TYR A 396 -0.56 -8.92 -15.03
N ALA A 397 0.65 -9.23 -14.53
CA ALA A 397 0.93 -10.46 -13.83
C ALA A 397 1.95 -10.24 -12.71
N CYS A 398 2.07 -11.27 -11.87
CA CYS A 398 3.26 -11.46 -11.05
C CYS A 398 4.08 -12.63 -11.61
N ALA A 399 5.41 -12.54 -11.57
CA ALA A 399 6.32 -13.56 -12.05
C ALA A 399 7.32 -13.93 -10.95
N SER A 400 7.80 -15.16 -10.93
CA SER A 400 8.98 -15.54 -10.14
C SER A 400 10.17 -15.68 -11.10
N ILE A 401 11.26 -14.96 -10.83
CA ILE A 401 12.49 -15.04 -11.61
C ILE A 401 13.66 -15.60 -10.80
N ASP A 402 14.49 -16.39 -11.47
CA ASP A 402 15.72 -16.93 -10.92
C ASP A 402 16.92 -16.13 -11.46
N LEU A 403 17.50 -15.28 -10.61
CA LEU A 403 18.65 -14.44 -10.95
C LEU A 403 19.93 -15.25 -11.17
N GLU A 404 20.09 -16.42 -10.55
CA GLU A 404 21.29 -17.25 -10.68
C GLU A 404 21.34 -17.96 -12.03
N HIS A 405 20.18 -18.18 -12.65
CA HIS A 405 20.04 -18.83 -13.96
C HIS A 405 19.66 -17.85 -15.08
N GLY A 406 20.19 -16.62 -15.03
CA GLY A 406 20.03 -15.63 -16.10
C GLY A 406 18.65 -14.98 -16.12
N GLY A 407 18.09 -14.69 -14.94
CA GLY A 407 16.79 -14.01 -14.80
C GLY A 407 15.64 -14.76 -15.48
N GLN A 408 15.68 -16.10 -15.51
CA GLN A 408 14.64 -16.89 -16.13
C GLN A 408 13.34 -16.80 -15.33
N ILE A 409 12.22 -16.57 -16.02
CA ILE A 409 10.90 -16.65 -15.39
C ILE A 409 10.57 -18.13 -15.14
N VAL A 410 10.60 -18.54 -13.88
CA VAL A 410 10.34 -19.92 -13.44
C VAL A 410 8.89 -20.16 -13.08
N ALA A 411 8.13 -19.11 -12.72
CA ALA A 411 6.69 -19.20 -12.48
C ALA A 411 5.99 -17.90 -12.89
N ARG A 412 4.70 -18.03 -13.21
CA ARG A 412 3.80 -16.92 -13.55
C ARG A 412 2.52 -17.06 -12.72
N TYR A 413 2.12 -15.96 -12.11
CA TYR A 413 0.96 -15.82 -11.25
C TYR A 413 0.00 -14.84 -11.93
N LEU A 414 -1.07 -15.39 -12.47
CA LEU A 414 -2.04 -14.69 -13.29
C LEU A 414 -3.22 -14.19 -12.46
N GLY A 415 -4.04 -13.34 -13.08
CA GLY A 415 -5.34 -12.97 -12.54
C GLY A 415 -5.45 -11.55 -12.03
N HIS A 416 -4.40 -10.75 -12.21
CA HIS A 416 -4.42 -9.30 -11.98
C HIS A 416 -5.10 -8.60 -13.16
N GLY A 417 -6.00 -7.67 -12.85
CA GLY A 417 -6.65 -6.77 -13.80
C GLY A 417 -6.07 -5.36 -13.72
N GLY A 418 -4.88 -5.19 -13.17
CA GLY A 418 -4.19 -3.94 -12.88
C GLY A 418 -2.74 -4.20 -12.47
N ASP A 419 -1.97 -3.14 -12.24
CA ASP A 419 -0.56 -3.22 -11.87
C ASP A 419 -0.43 -3.81 -10.46
N VAL A 420 0.65 -4.55 -10.21
CA VAL A 420 0.95 -5.07 -8.87
C VAL A 420 1.71 -4.00 -8.09
N GLU A 421 1.11 -3.50 -7.01
CA GLU A 421 1.65 -2.38 -6.24
C GLU A 421 2.57 -2.85 -5.10
N ASP A 422 2.28 -4.00 -4.51
CA ASP A 422 3.02 -4.51 -3.36
C ASP A 422 2.98 -6.04 -3.29
N ILE A 423 4.02 -6.62 -2.67
CA ILE A 423 4.16 -8.07 -2.49
C ILE A 423 4.57 -8.34 -1.05
N SER A 424 3.86 -9.26 -0.38
CA SER A 424 4.16 -9.69 0.99
C SER A 424 4.25 -11.21 1.07
N THR A 425 5.24 -11.74 1.78
CA THR A 425 5.44 -13.18 1.99
C THR A 425 5.14 -13.55 3.44
N SER A 426 4.66 -14.77 3.68
CA SER A 426 4.47 -15.27 5.04
C SER A 426 5.78 -15.78 5.65
N GLU A 427 6.08 -15.41 6.89
CA GLU A 427 7.16 -16.04 7.65
C GLU A 427 6.81 -17.47 8.11
N GLY A 428 5.50 -17.76 8.26
CA GLY A 428 5.01 -19.05 8.76
C GLY A 428 4.68 -20.07 7.66
N ASP A 429 4.52 -19.64 6.41
CA ASP A 429 4.26 -20.53 5.26
C ASP A 429 5.12 -20.14 4.05
N ALA A 430 6.12 -20.98 3.77
CA ALA A 430 7.05 -20.82 2.66
C ALA A 430 6.42 -20.92 1.26
N ASN A 431 5.13 -21.24 1.15
CA ASN A 431 4.43 -21.29 -0.13
C ASN A 431 3.45 -20.13 -0.30
N ALA A 432 3.16 -19.35 0.74
CA ALA A 432 2.13 -18.33 0.69
C ALA A 432 2.75 -16.94 0.48
N PHE A 433 2.22 -16.22 -0.51
CA PHE A 433 2.49 -14.79 -0.68
C PHE A 433 1.22 -14.07 -1.12
N ALA A 434 1.15 -12.79 -0.80
CA ALA A 434 0.05 -11.92 -1.18
C ALA A 434 0.54 -10.79 -2.09
N THR A 435 -0.35 -10.32 -2.95
CA THR A 435 -0.11 -9.16 -3.82
C THR A 435 -1.22 -8.13 -3.67
N ALA A 436 -0.86 -6.85 -3.63
CA ALA A 436 -1.80 -5.73 -3.76
C ALA A 436 -1.89 -5.31 -5.23
N GLY A 437 -3.08 -4.97 -5.71
CA GLY A 437 -3.32 -4.61 -7.11
C GLY A 437 -4.01 -3.26 -7.29
N SER A 438 -3.62 -2.55 -8.36
CA SER A 438 -4.26 -1.32 -8.83
C SER A 438 -5.68 -1.55 -9.39
N ASP A 439 -6.15 -2.80 -9.43
CA ASP A 439 -7.53 -3.15 -9.72
C ASP A 439 -8.42 -3.17 -8.47
N GLY A 440 -7.87 -2.82 -7.31
CA GLY A 440 -8.58 -2.75 -6.03
C GLY A 440 -8.66 -4.07 -5.29
N TYR A 441 -7.92 -5.09 -5.72
CA TYR A 441 -7.94 -6.41 -5.08
C TYR A 441 -6.60 -6.76 -4.44
N ALA A 442 -6.65 -7.34 -3.25
CA ALA A 442 -5.54 -8.13 -2.72
C ALA A 442 -5.73 -9.59 -3.12
N ARG A 443 -4.65 -10.31 -3.43
CA ARG A 443 -4.71 -11.72 -3.85
C ARG A 443 -3.73 -12.53 -3.03
N LEU A 444 -4.16 -13.69 -2.53
CA LEU A 444 -3.31 -14.68 -1.88
C LEU A 444 -3.01 -15.80 -2.86
N PHE A 445 -1.72 -16.08 -3.04
CA PHE A 445 -1.19 -17.10 -3.92
C PHE A 445 -0.46 -18.18 -3.14
N ASP A 446 -0.50 -19.38 -3.71
CA ASP A 446 0.42 -20.46 -3.41
C ASP A 446 1.49 -20.47 -4.52
N VAL A 447 2.79 -20.42 -4.18
CA VAL A 447 3.89 -20.42 -5.17
C VAL A 447 3.86 -21.61 -6.13
N ARG A 448 3.14 -22.67 -5.79
CA ARG A 448 3.00 -23.90 -6.59
C ARG A 448 1.85 -23.81 -7.60
N GLN A 449 1.03 -22.77 -7.55
CA GLN A 449 -0.16 -22.60 -8.39
C GLN A 449 -0.11 -21.28 -9.17
N PRO A 450 -0.48 -21.27 -10.46
CA PRO A 450 -0.39 -20.06 -11.28
C PRO A 450 -1.57 -19.09 -11.08
N LEU A 451 -2.57 -19.45 -10.29
CA LEU A 451 -3.78 -18.66 -10.05
C LEU A 451 -3.96 -18.44 -8.55
N PRO A 452 -4.65 -17.35 -8.15
CA PRO A 452 -4.83 -17.04 -6.74
C PRO A 452 -5.71 -18.09 -6.05
N VAL A 453 -5.33 -18.42 -4.81
CA VAL A 453 -6.13 -19.28 -3.92
C VAL A 453 -7.31 -18.49 -3.36
N MET A 454 -7.12 -17.19 -3.15
CA MET A 454 -8.15 -16.28 -2.64
C MET A 454 -7.95 -14.87 -3.18
N THR A 455 -9.05 -14.18 -3.44
CA THR A 455 -9.06 -12.76 -3.79
C THR A 455 -9.89 -12.01 -2.76
N PHE A 456 -9.38 -10.88 -2.27
CA PHE A 456 -10.03 -10.00 -1.33
C PHE A 456 -10.40 -8.70 -2.02
N ASP A 457 -11.70 -8.37 -2.02
CA ASP A 457 -12.25 -7.16 -2.60
C ASP A 457 -12.03 -5.98 -1.65
N HIS A 458 -10.83 -5.42 -1.71
CA HIS A 458 -10.48 -4.26 -0.90
C HIS A 458 -11.28 -3.05 -1.36
N GLY A 459 -11.15 -2.72 -2.65
CA GLY A 459 -11.58 -1.46 -3.20
C GLY A 459 -13.01 -1.42 -3.71
N CYS A 460 -13.74 -2.54 -3.74
CA CYS A 460 -15.14 -2.60 -4.19
C CYS A 460 -15.36 -1.89 -5.55
N LEU A 461 -14.38 -1.98 -6.46
CA LEU A 461 -14.34 -1.28 -7.76
C LEU A 461 -14.35 0.26 -7.68
N SER A 462 -13.77 0.82 -6.61
CA SER A 462 -13.76 2.26 -6.35
C SER A 462 -12.40 2.84 -5.95
N GLU A 463 -11.37 2.01 -5.78
CA GLU A 463 -10.02 2.44 -5.42
C GLU A 463 -8.95 1.38 -5.70
N TYR A 464 -7.68 1.80 -5.61
CA TYR A 464 -6.49 0.93 -5.65
C TYR A 464 -6.23 0.27 -4.30
N CYS A 465 -5.73 -0.96 -4.33
CA CYS A 465 -5.11 -1.57 -3.15
C CYS A 465 -3.61 -1.26 -3.21
N SER A 466 -3.15 -0.32 -2.37
CA SER A 466 -1.79 0.21 -2.40
C SER A 466 -0.76 -0.65 -1.68
N SER A 467 -1.18 -1.39 -0.65
CA SER A 467 -0.29 -2.24 0.14
C SER A 467 -1.02 -3.44 0.74
N VAL A 468 -0.27 -4.54 0.90
CA VAL A 468 -0.75 -5.78 1.50
C VAL A 468 0.30 -6.34 2.45
N VAL A 469 -0.15 -6.91 3.57
CA VAL A 469 0.74 -7.45 4.60
C VAL A 469 0.18 -8.76 5.14
N LEU A 470 0.96 -9.85 5.04
CA LEU A 470 0.69 -11.11 5.71
C LEU A 470 1.26 -11.09 7.14
N ALA A 471 0.45 -10.63 8.10
CA ALA A 471 0.85 -10.51 9.49
C ALA A 471 0.94 -11.87 10.23
N HIS A 472 0.09 -12.81 9.83
CA HIS A 472 0.04 -14.17 10.36
C HIS A 472 -0.41 -15.10 9.22
N PRO A 473 -0.12 -16.42 9.23
CA PRO A 473 -0.62 -17.36 8.22
C PRO A 473 -2.13 -17.31 7.96
N ASP A 474 -2.89 -16.80 8.92
CA ASP A 474 -4.36 -16.70 8.84
C ASP A 474 -4.88 -15.24 8.76
N ALA A 475 -4.01 -14.24 8.93
CA ALA A 475 -4.40 -12.82 8.99
C ALA A 475 -3.70 -12.01 7.90
N LEU A 476 -4.50 -11.32 7.08
CA LEU A 476 -4.03 -10.43 6.02
C LEU A 476 -4.55 -9.02 6.28
N PHE A 477 -3.66 -8.03 6.17
CA PHE A 477 -4.03 -6.62 6.11
C PHE A 477 -3.91 -6.11 4.68
N SER A 478 -4.86 -5.29 4.27
CA SER A 478 -4.83 -4.58 2.98
C SER A 478 -5.16 -3.12 3.21
N ALA A 479 -4.53 -2.23 2.47
CA ALA A 479 -4.79 -0.81 2.57
C ALA A 479 -5.15 -0.18 1.22
N GLY A 480 -5.83 0.95 1.31
CA GLY A 480 -6.30 1.75 0.19
C GLY A 480 -6.03 3.23 0.43
N MET A 481 -6.05 3.99 -0.65
CA MET A 481 -5.79 5.44 -0.60
C MET A 481 -7.09 6.20 -0.39
N ASN A 482 -8.10 5.97 -1.23
CA ASN A 482 -9.34 6.74 -1.22
C ASN A 482 -10.29 6.38 -0.07
N THR A 483 -10.24 5.14 0.44
CA THR A 483 -11.07 4.75 1.59
C THR A 483 -10.43 5.10 2.93
N GLU A 484 -9.22 5.67 2.96
CA GLU A 484 -8.57 6.19 4.17
C GLU A 484 -8.57 5.16 5.33
N GLN A 485 -8.34 3.87 5.03
CA GLN A 485 -8.46 2.79 6.01
C GLN A 485 -7.61 1.56 5.69
N ILE A 486 -7.42 0.73 6.73
CA ILE A 486 -6.76 -0.57 6.62
C ILE A 486 -7.77 -1.66 6.97
N LYS A 487 -8.03 -2.59 6.05
CA LYS A 487 -8.92 -3.74 6.29
C LYS A 487 -8.12 -4.94 6.79
N MET A 488 -8.66 -5.64 7.80
CA MET A 488 -8.15 -6.92 8.26
C MET A 488 -9.08 -8.06 7.82
N TRP A 489 -8.47 -9.08 7.20
CA TRP A 489 -9.15 -10.24 6.64
C TRP A 489 -8.76 -11.51 7.38
N ASP A 490 -9.78 -12.32 7.67
CA ASP A 490 -9.60 -13.69 8.10
C ASP A 490 -9.53 -14.60 6.88
N ILE A 491 -8.33 -15.14 6.60
CA ILE A 491 -8.08 -15.99 5.45
C ILE A 491 -8.89 -17.30 5.56
N ARG A 492 -9.02 -17.88 6.75
CA ARG A 492 -9.71 -19.17 6.93
C ARG A 492 -11.22 -19.02 6.97
N ALA A 493 -11.74 -18.01 7.66
CA ALA A 493 -13.18 -17.75 7.69
C ALA A 493 -13.68 -17.13 6.39
N LYS A 494 -12.79 -16.52 5.59
CA LYS A 494 -13.12 -15.81 4.35
C LYS A 494 -14.03 -14.61 4.60
N GLU A 495 -13.66 -13.80 5.59
CA GLU A 495 -14.44 -12.64 6.02
C GLU A 495 -13.54 -11.44 6.28
N THR A 496 -14.06 -10.24 6.02
CA THR A 496 -13.52 -8.99 6.58
C THR A 496 -13.91 -8.92 8.05
N VAL A 497 -12.94 -8.81 8.96
CA VAL A 497 -13.22 -8.81 10.40
C VAL A 497 -13.47 -7.39 10.91
N TYR A 498 -12.55 -6.47 10.61
CA TYR A 498 -12.66 -5.06 10.96
C TYR A 498 -11.83 -4.21 9.98
N GLU A 499 -12.02 -2.90 10.07
CA GLU A 499 -11.07 -1.91 9.52
C GLU A 499 -10.49 -1.02 10.63
N LEU A 500 -9.32 -0.44 10.37
CA LEU A 500 -8.60 0.49 11.24
C LEU A 500 -8.60 1.88 10.62
N ALA A 501 -8.86 2.88 11.47
CA ALA A 501 -8.78 4.29 11.11
C ALA A 501 -7.33 4.75 10.93
N THR A 502 -7.11 5.62 9.94
CA THR A 502 -5.81 6.27 9.65
C THR A 502 -5.90 7.79 9.75
N GLY A 503 -6.96 8.31 10.39
CA GLY A 503 -7.13 9.75 10.63
C GLY A 503 -7.43 10.54 9.36
N ASN A 504 -8.27 10.00 8.48
CA ASN A 504 -8.60 10.53 7.14
C ASN A 504 -7.40 10.67 6.19
N ASN A 505 -6.32 9.92 6.44
CA ASN A 505 -5.18 9.87 5.53
C ASN A 505 -5.22 8.62 4.64
N ALA A 506 -4.82 8.79 3.38
CA ALA A 506 -4.55 7.70 2.45
C ALA A 506 -3.37 6.85 2.95
N VAL A 507 -3.44 5.53 2.78
CA VAL A 507 -2.33 4.65 3.18
C VAL A 507 -1.42 4.39 1.98
N ALA A 508 -0.19 4.88 2.04
CA ALA A 508 0.80 4.72 0.97
C ALA A 508 1.54 3.39 1.07
N SER A 509 1.90 2.95 2.28
CA SER A 509 2.72 1.75 2.47
C SER A 509 2.54 1.19 3.88
N MET A 510 2.59 -0.14 4.01
CA MET A 510 2.55 -0.83 5.31
C MET A 510 3.76 -1.74 5.52
N ALA A 511 4.11 -1.96 6.79
CA ALA A 511 5.12 -2.94 7.19
C ALA A 511 4.71 -3.67 8.48
N TRP A 512 5.03 -4.96 8.58
CA TRP A 512 4.74 -5.78 9.76
C TRP A 512 6.00 -6.09 10.56
N ASP A 513 5.94 -5.85 11.86
CA ASP A 513 6.94 -6.29 12.81
C ASP A 513 6.41 -7.50 13.59
N PRO A 514 6.84 -8.74 13.25
CA PRO A 514 6.46 -9.94 13.98
C PRO A 514 7.04 -9.98 15.40
N LYS A 515 8.22 -9.40 15.64
CA LYS A 515 8.90 -9.38 16.95
C LYS A 515 8.08 -8.59 17.98
N ARG A 516 7.45 -7.50 17.55
CA ARG A 516 6.61 -6.63 18.41
C ARG A 516 5.12 -6.78 18.16
N SER A 517 4.72 -7.64 17.22
CA SER A 517 3.33 -7.77 16.78
C SER A 517 2.72 -6.43 16.42
N ALA A 518 3.43 -5.64 15.60
CA ALA A 518 3.04 -4.27 15.28
C ALA A 518 2.89 -4.06 13.77
N LEU A 519 1.78 -3.43 13.37
CA LEU A 519 1.58 -2.94 12.01
C LEU A 519 2.00 -1.47 11.94
N TYR A 520 2.88 -1.15 11.01
CA TYR A 520 3.25 0.21 10.65
C TYR A 520 2.51 0.63 9.38
N ALA A 521 1.92 1.82 9.39
CA ALA A 521 1.21 2.37 8.24
C ALA A 521 1.68 3.80 7.96
N ALA A 522 2.38 4.01 6.85
CA ALA A 522 2.78 5.33 6.38
C ALA A 522 1.63 5.93 5.57
N THR A 523 1.18 7.11 5.97
CA THR A 523 -0.07 7.71 5.49
C THR A 523 0.12 9.13 4.98
N GLU A 524 -0.60 9.47 3.92
CA GLU A 524 -0.58 10.75 3.25
C GLU A 524 -1.90 11.50 3.50
N CYS A 525 -1.82 12.73 4.02
CA CYS A 525 -2.95 13.63 4.06
C CYS A 525 -3.16 14.26 2.68
N GLU A 526 -4.25 13.88 1.99
CA GLU A 526 -4.62 14.44 0.68
C GLU A 526 -5.18 15.87 0.77
N TYR A 527 -5.47 16.34 1.99
CA TYR A 527 -6.02 17.66 2.29
C TYR A 527 -4.95 18.68 2.67
N MET A 528 -3.69 18.38 2.38
CA MET A 528 -2.54 19.23 2.60
C MET A 528 -1.77 19.40 1.30
N ASP A 529 -1.48 20.66 0.94
CA ASP A 529 -0.75 20.97 -0.26
C ASP A 529 0.77 20.75 -0.10
N ARG A 530 1.52 20.97 -1.19
CA ARG A 530 2.98 20.78 -1.20
C ARG A 530 3.75 21.83 -0.40
N LEU A 531 3.09 22.88 0.08
CA LEU A 531 3.66 23.90 0.95
C LEU A 531 3.36 23.62 2.45
N GLY A 532 2.58 22.58 2.73
CA GLY A 532 2.16 22.20 4.09
C GLY A 532 0.90 22.92 4.56
N PHE A 533 0.16 23.58 3.65
CA PHE A 533 -1.09 24.25 3.99
C PHE A 533 -2.29 23.33 3.80
N ASN A 534 -3.21 23.34 4.77
CA ASN A 534 -4.44 22.57 4.69
C ASN A 534 -5.47 23.24 3.76
N HIS A 535 -6.28 22.42 3.09
CA HIS A 535 -7.39 22.87 2.24
C HIS A 535 -8.61 21.96 2.36
N ASP A 536 -9.76 22.42 1.88
CA ASP A 536 -11.03 21.67 1.91
C ASP A 536 -11.47 21.21 3.31
N TYR A 537 -11.06 21.90 4.36
CA TYR A 537 -11.52 21.64 5.73
C TYR A 537 -12.82 22.37 6.06
N ARG A 538 -13.56 21.83 7.03
CA ARG A 538 -14.71 22.46 7.67
C ARG A 538 -14.62 22.27 9.19
N ARG A 539 -15.39 23.03 9.96
CA ARG A 539 -15.53 22.76 11.40
C ARG A 539 -16.03 21.33 11.64
N ALA A 540 -15.35 20.62 12.53
CA ALA A 540 -15.70 19.25 12.90
C ALA A 540 -16.98 19.22 13.74
N ARG A 541 -17.79 18.18 13.58
CA ARG A 541 -19.02 17.94 14.34
C ARG A 541 -18.89 16.65 15.12
N ILE A 542 -17.98 16.64 16.08
CA ILE A 542 -17.61 15.44 16.83
C ILE A 542 -18.72 15.07 17.82
N PRO A 543 -19.29 13.86 17.75
CA PRO A 543 -20.21 13.39 18.78
C PRO A 543 -19.52 13.32 20.15
N ARG A 544 -20.23 13.67 21.23
CA ARG A 544 -19.66 13.64 22.59
C ARG A 544 -19.03 12.29 22.95
N TRP A 545 -19.63 11.18 22.52
CA TRP A 545 -19.12 9.83 22.79
C TRP A 545 -17.88 9.47 21.96
N ALA A 546 -17.61 10.19 20.87
CA ALA A 546 -16.48 9.97 19.97
C ALA A 546 -15.27 10.87 20.34
N ASP A 547 -15.46 11.85 21.21
CA ASP A 547 -14.38 12.70 21.72
C ASP A 547 -13.50 11.93 22.72
N GLU A 548 -12.24 12.33 22.82
CA GLU A 548 -11.30 11.91 23.86
C GLU A 548 -11.60 12.62 25.19
N PHE A 549 -12.11 13.86 25.12
CA PHE A 549 -12.36 14.76 26.25
C PHE A 549 -13.85 15.02 26.47
N ALA A 550 -14.69 13.99 26.41
CA ALA A 550 -16.09 14.14 26.81
C ALA A 550 -16.14 14.73 28.24
N ARG A 551 -16.48 16.03 28.37
CA ARG A 551 -16.61 16.68 29.67
C ARG A 551 -17.64 15.90 30.47
N ASP A 552 -17.27 15.44 31.66
CA ASP A 552 -18.21 14.99 32.70
C ASP A 552 -18.98 16.23 33.21
N SER A 553 -19.83 16.84 32.38
CA SER A 553 -20.80 17.83 32.83
C SER A 553 -22.12 17.10 33.04
N GLU A 554 -22.33 16.59 34.25
CA GLU A 554 -23.62 16.06 34.74
C GLU A 554 -24.70 17.16 34.91
N GLU A 555 -24.47 18.39 34.44
CA GLU A 555 -25.45 19.46 34.49
C GLU A 555 -25.48 20.12 33.11
N ASP A 556 -26.45 19.74 32.27
CA ASP A 556 -27.20 20.63 31.37
C ASP A 556 -28.10 19.79 30.44
N GLU A 557 -29.19 19.26 30.99
CA GLU A 557 -30.28 18.66 30.20
C GLU A 557 -31.11 19.72 29.43
N ASP A 558 -30.77 21.01 29.52
CA ASP A 558 -31.49 22.13 28.89
C ASP A 558 -30.60 23.09 28.08
N ALA A 559 -29.40 22.68 27.65
CA ALA A 559 -28.57 23.50 26.75
C ALA A 559 -28.98 23.32 25.27
N SER A 560 -30.21 23.74 24.93
CA SER A 560 -30.54 24.12 23.56
C SER A 560 -30.08 25.55 23.33
N GLU A 561 -28.81 25.75 22.99
CA GLU A 561 -28.33 26.88 22.20
C GLU A 561 -26.82 26.71 21.96
N TYR A 562 -26.40 26.98 20.73
CA TYR A 562 -25.01 26.97 20.30
C TYR A 562 -24.21 27.95 21.17
N TYR A 563 -23.40 27.45 22.10
CA TYR A 563 -22.39 28.28 22.76
C TYR A 563 -21.18 28.37 21.83
N GLU A 564 -21.06 29.52 21.16
CA GLU A 564 -19.83 29.99 20.52
C GLU A 564 -18.86 30.41 21.64
N ASP A 565 -18.08 29.46 22.17
CA ASP A 565 -16.87 29.79 22.94
C ASP A 565 -15.76 30.11 21.93
N GLU A 566 -15.37 31.39 21.84
CA GLU A 566 -14.35 31.96 20.93
C GLU A 566 -12.90 31.51 21.24
N ASP A 567 -12.69 30.59 22.20
CA ASP A 567 -11.36 30.14 22.66
C ASP A 567 -11.10 28.62 22.49
N GLU A 568 -12.00 27.86 21.84
CA GLU A 568 -11.72 26.47 21.46
C GLU A 568 -10.83 26.47 20.20
N GLU A 569 -9.67 25.81 20.24
CA GLU A 569 -8.92 25.47 19.02
C GLU A 569 -9.90 24.80 18.05
N GLU A 570 -10.27 25.48 16.96
CA GLU A 570 -11.31 25.02 16.06
C GLU A 570 -10.88 23.69 15.41
N ARG A 571 -11.32 22.57 15.98
CA ARG A 571 -11.08 21.24 15.39
C ARG A 571 -11.74 21.19 14.02
N CYS A 572 -10.94 20.78 13.04
CA CYS A 572 -11.34 20.73 11.64
C CYS A 572 -11.54 19.27 11.18
N TRP A 573 -12.42 19.08 10.20
CA TRP A 573 -12.67 17.81 9.53
C TRP A 573 -12.67 18.02 8.00
N PRO A 574 -12.07 17.13 7.19
CA PRO A 574 -12.06 17.31 5.75
C PRO A 574 -13.48 17.20 5.17
N GLN A 575 -13.83 18.12 4.27
CA GLN A 575 -15.15 18.15 3.66
C GLN A 575 -15.45 16.89 2.83
N ARG A 576 -14.40 16.30 2.24
CA ARG A 576 -14.50 15.14 1.34
C ARG A 576 -14.01 13.82 1.97
N ALA A 577 -13.71 13.78 3.27
CA ALA A 577 -13.29 12.58 3.98
C ALA A 577 -14.21 11.39 3.68
N HIS A 578 -13.61 10.20 3.56
CA HIS A 578 -14.37 8.99 3.28
C HIS A 578 -15.30 8.67 4.47
N HIS A 579 -14.83 8.95 5.67
CA HIS A 579 -15.56 8.71 6.92
C HIS A 579 -16.08 10.01 7.54
N GLY A 580 -17.17 9.91 8.29
CA GLY A 580 -17.62 10.97 9.19
C GLY A 580 -17.06 10.81 10.59
N GLU A 581 -17.28 11.84 11.39
CA GLU A 581 -16.86 11.91 12.79
C GLU A 581 -17.48 10.81 13.67
N ASP A 582 -18.56 10.16 13.25
CA ASP A 582 -19.24 9.07 13.95
C ASP A 582 -18.93 7.67 13.41
N TYR A 583 -18.01 7.57 12.44
CA TYR A 583 -17.70 6.30 11.78
C TYR A 583 -16.85 5.38 12.66
N PHE A 584 -15.90 5.93 13.40
CA PHE A 584 -15.07 5.20 14.36
C PHE A 584 -15.48 5.54 15.79
N GLY A 585 -15.01 4.73 16.74
CA GLY A 585 -15.27 4.92 18.17
C GLY A 585 -14.58 6.14 18.74
N TYR A 586 -13.52 6.63 18.09
CA TYR A 586 -12.79 7.86 18.41
C TYR A 586 -12.66 8.70 17.13
N ALA A 587 -13.14 9.93 17.17
CA ALA A 587 -13.10 10.84 16.03
C ALA A 587 -11.78 11.60 16.03
N PHE A 588 -10.93 11.33 15.04
CA PHE A 588 -9.68 12.06 14.87
C PHE A 588 -9.35 12.29 13.41
N ASP A 589 -8.88 13.49 13.12
CA ASP A 589 -8.27 13.87 11.85
C ASP A 589 -6.77 14.08 12.08
N ALA A 590 -5.93 13.55 11.19
CA ALA A 590 -4.49 13.65 11.32
C ALA A 590 -3.96 15.07 11.03
N GLY A 591 -4.61 15.79 10.11
CA GLY A 591 -4.22 17.10 9.61
C GLY A 591 -2.92 17.15 8.80
N GLU A 592 -2.12 16.08 8.81
CA GLU A 592 -0.81 16.00 8.18
C GLU A 592 -0.39 14.56 7.86
N HIS A 593 0.72 14.37 7.14
CA HIS A 593 1.26 13.04 6.85
C HIS A 593 1.78 12.37 8.14
N ARG A 594 1.40 11.11 8.36
CA ARG A 594 1.68 10.38 9.61
C ARG A 594 2.18 8.97 9.35
N ILE A 595 3.05 8.48 10.22
CA ILE A 595 3.27 7.04 10.41
C ILE A 595 2.48 6.60 11.64
N TYR A 596 1.67 5.56 11.51
CA TYR A 596 1.00 4.92 12.65
C TYR A 596 1.66 3.60 12.99
N ARG A 597 1.75 3.30 14.28
CA ARG A 597 2.13 2.00 14.83
C ARG A 597 0.96 1.42 15.62
N TYR A 598 0.30 0.43 15.05
CA TYR A 598 -0.72 -0.37 15.74
C TYR A 598 -0.03 -1.57 16.42
N ALA A 599 0.25 -1.45 17.72
CA ALA A 599 0.94 -2.48 18.48
C ALA A 599 -0.05 -3.45 19.13
N PHE A 600 -0.19 -4.63 18.55
CA PHE A 600 -1.14 -5.66 18.98
C PHE A 600 -0.60 -6.42 20.20
N LYS A 601 -1.33 -6.35 21.33
CA LYS A 601 -0.91 -6.90 22.63
C LYS A 601 -2.05 -7.61 23.33
N GLU A 602 -1.72 -8.52 24.23
CA GLU A 602 -2.74 -9.12 25.11
C GLU A 602 -3.36 -8.03 26.00
N ASP A 603 -2.57 -7.21 26.70
CA ASP A 603 -3.11 -6.18 27.58
C ASP A 603 -2.78 -4.76 27.09
N PRO A 604 -3.47 -4.25 26.04
CA PRO A 604 -3.27 -2.88 25.60
C PRO A 604 -4.05 -1.90 26.48
N ASP A 605 -3.56 -0.66 26.58
CA ASP A 605 -4.39 0.48 26.96
C ASP A 605 -5.19 0.98 25.74
N PRO A 606 -6.52 0.73 25.65
CA PRO A 606 -7.33 1.17 24.51
C PRO A 606 -7.51 2.70 24.45
N LYS A 607 -7.04 3.43 25.47
CA LYS A 607 -7.01 4.90 25.51
C LYS A 607 -5.74 5.49 24.91
N GLN A 608 -4.72 4.67 24.65
CA GLN A 608 -3.54 5.14 23.93
C GLN A 608 -3.87 5.27 22.45
N LEU A 609 -4.27 6.48 22.07
CA LEU A 609 -4.73 6.87 20.75
C LEU A 609 -3.88 8.05 20.24
N PRO A 610 -3.79 8.25 18.91
CA PRO A 610 -3.12 9.42 18.34
C PRO A 610 -3.82 10.72 18.80
N PRO A 611 -3.08 11.82 18.98
CA PRO A 611 -3.68 13.12 19.27
C PRO A 611 -4.44 13.65 18.05
N TYR A 612 -5.41 14.53 18.30
CA TYR A 612 -6.12 15.24 17.23
C TYR A 612 -5.17 16.21 16.50
N GLY A 613 -5.20 16.21 15.16
CA GLY A 613 -4.34 17.04 14.32
C GLY A 613 -4.68 18.54 14.35
N GLN A 614 -3.71 19.38 13.97
CA GLN A 614 -3.84 20.85 14.00
C GLN A 614 -4.18 21.45 12.63
N ALA A 615 -5.07 20.81 11.87
CA ALA A 615 -5.51 21.35 10.58
C ALA A 615 -6.30 22.65 10.75
N SER A 616 -6.15 23.59 9.81
CA SER A 616 -6.88 24.86 9.81
C SER A 616 -7.78 25.04 8.59
N MET A 617 -8.86 25.81 8.75
CA MET A 617 -9.72 26.25 7.63
C MET A 617 -9.16 27.46 6.86
N HIS A 618 -8.16 28.15 7.40
CA HIS A 618 -7.73 29.48 6.95
C HIS A 618 -6.39 29.50 6.21
N ASP A 619 -5.68 28.37 6.18
CA ASP A 619 -4.37 28.27 5.54
C ASP A 619 -4.43 28.10 4.02
N SER A 620 -5.60 28.19 3.38
CA SER A 620 -5.74 28.08 1.92
C SER A 620 -5.15 29.31 1.19
N GLY A 621 -3.82 29.40 1.12
CA GLY A 621 -3.09 30.35 0.28
C GLY A 621 -3.10 29.90 -1.18
N TRP A 622 -4.20 30.15 -1.90
CA TRP A 622 -4.25 30.00 -3.36
C TRP A 622 -3.60 31.19 -4.08
#